data_AF-A0A7J4IDK0-F1
#
_entry.id   AF-A0A7J4IDK0-F1
#
_cell.length_a   1.000
_cell.length_b   1.000
_cell.length_c   1.000
_cell.angle_alpha   90.00
_cell.angle_beta   90.00
_cell.angle_gamma   90.00
#
_symmetry.space_group_name_H-M   'P 1'
#
loop_
_entity.id
_entity.type
_entity.pdbx_description
1 polymer ?
#
loop_
_entity_poly.entity_id
_entity_poly.type
_entity_poly.pdbx_seq_one_letter_code
_entity_poly.pdbx_strand_id
1 'polypeptide(L)'
;MRMLSLLTAFMLVSVAFIPVVSAQSEMKTAEDALKKVKIEIVTDTEDLKEGYSTVPLEDGTEQKYFVRQWKTEVDGKQVWKFNVFESSPEGVIARDAVFFRDSYYWWDSGGIHMHFGPIDMDGLSSLSSEVIGSFGGWLAYVTGLSGGVALILAGVIGVAMIITHWYYRNADGSMDVYISNTTLSLIPVYTLLPGSQPIVVRLGTHDVILVL
;
A
#
# COMPACT_ATOMS: atom_id res chain seq x y z
N MET A 1 -39.43 34.66 -10.74
CA MET A 1 -38.06 34.88 -10.21
C MET A 1 -38.10 35.23 -8.71
N ARG A 2 -38.33 34.25 -7.83
CA ARG A 2 -38.18 34.41 -6.36
C ARG A 2 -37.75 33.12 -5.64
N MET A 3 -37.33 32.09 -6.37
CA MET A 3 -36.98 30.77 -5.84
C MET A 3 -35.53 30.37 -6.09
N LEU A 4 -34.73 31.25 -6.73
CA LEU A 4 -33.30 31.02 -6.96
C LEU A 4 -32.41 31.69 -5.91
N SER A 5 -32.93 32.69 -5.18
CA SER A 5 -32.16 33.48 -4.22
C SER A 5 -32.06 32.86 -2.82
N LEU A 6 -32.85 31.84 -2.50
CA LEU A 6 -32.74 31.12 -1.21
C LEU A 6 -31.68 30.00 -1.24
N LEU A 7 -31.45 29.37 -2.40
CA LEU A 7 -30.46 28.28 -2.50
C LEU A 7 -29.01 28.83 -2.45
N THR A 8 -28.78 30.04 -2.94
CA THR A 8 -27.45 30.67 -2.93
C THR A 8 -27.04 31.16 -1.54
N ALA A 9 -28.01 31.45 -0.66
CA ALA A 9 -27.72 31.89 0.71
C ALA A 9 -27.29 30.72 1.64
N PHE A 10 -27.75 29.49 1.39
CA PHE A 10 -27.30 28.31 2.14
C PHE A 10 -25.91 27.81 1.72
N MET A 11 -25.46 28.13 0.51
CA MET A 11 -24.10 27.84 0.03
C MET A 11 -23.03 28.78 0.59
N LEU A 12 -23.42 29.92 1.20
CA LEU A 12 -22.49 30.96 1.68
C LEU A 12 -22.18 30.89 3.18
N VAL A 13 -22.74 29.91 3.92
CA VAL A 13 -22.53 29.79 5.39
C VAL A 13 -21.68 28.58 5.79
N SER A 14 -21.16 27.75 4.87
CA SER A 14 -20.31 26.60 5.26
C SER A 14 -18.79 26.83 5.16
N VAL A 15 -18.31 28.02 4.78
CA VAL A 15 -16.86 28.24 4.54
C VAL A 15 -16.13 28.85 5.75
N ALA A 16 -16.78 29.06 6.90
CA ALA A 16 -16.19 29.85 7.98
C ALA A 16 -15.71 29.08 9.22
N PHE A 17 -15.80 27.75 9.28
CA PHE A 17 -15.36 27.00 10.48
C PHE A 17 -14.73 25.64 10.17
N ILE A 18 -13.58 25.59 9.49
CA ILE A 18 -12.68 24.44 9.65
C ILE A 18 -11.19 24.84 9.61
N PRO A 19 -10.64 25.44 10.68
CA PRO A 19 -9.19 25.34 10.92
C PRO A 19 -8.86 24.32 12.03
N VAL A 20 -9.85 23.92 12.83
CA VAL A 20 -9.62 23.05 14.01
C VAL A 20 -9.90 21.58 13.70
N VAL A 21 -10.93 21.27 12.89
CA VAL A 21 -11.25 19.87 12.54
C VAL A 21 -10.27 19.30 11.51
N SER A 22 -9.76 20.12 10.57
CA SER A 22 -8.71 19.71 9.63
C SER A 22 -7.37 19.53 10.34
N ALA A 23 -7.00 20.41 11.27
CA ALA A 23 -5.77 20.27 12.04
C ALA A 23 -5.80 19.03 12.96
N GLN A 24 -6.95 18.68 13.55
CA GLN A 24 -7.09 17.43 14.31
C GLN A 24 -7.08 16.18 13.43
N SER A 25 -7.71 16.22 12.24
CA SER A 25 -7.63 15.08 11.31
C SER A 25 -6.22 14.93 10.76
N GLU A 26 -5.53 16.03 10.42
CA GLU A 26 -4.14 16.04 9.94
C GLU A 26 -3.17 15.57 11.03
N MET A 27 -3.36 15.97 12.29
CA MET A 27 -2.59 15.44 13.41
C MET A 27 -2.82 13.96 13.64
N LYS A 28 -4.07 13.48 13.52
CA LYS A 28 -4.38 12.05 13.63
C LYS A 28 -3.79 11.25 12.47
N THR A 29 -3.88 11.76 11.24
CA THR A 29 -3.25 11.15 10.06
C THR A 29 -1.73 11.10 10.19
N ALA A 30 -1.09 12.16 10.72
CA ALA A 30 0.33 12.15 11.00
C ALA A 30 0.71 11.16 12.12
N GLU A 31 -0.09 11.08 13.19
CA GLU A 31 0.13 10.12 14.28
C GLU A 31 -0.08 8.67 13.83
N ASP A 32 -1.10 8.40 13.01
CA ASP A 32 -1.37 7.10 12.39
C ASP A 32 -0.32 6.73 11.33
N ALA A 33 0.19 7.68 10.54
CA ALA A 33 1.33 7.48 9.63
C ALA A 33 2.64 7.13 10.37
N LEU A 34 2.79 7.67 11.59
CA LEU A 34 3.92 7.40 12.49
C LEU A 34 3.76 6.10 13.29
N LYS A 35 2.56 5.51 13.36
CA LYS A 35 2.38 4.18 13.97
C LYS A 35 3.22 3.17 13.18
N LYS A 36 4.22 2.63 13.85
CA LYS A 36 5.19 1.73 13.23
C LYS A 36 4.59 0.35 13.11
N VAL A 37 4.62 -0.20 11.90
CA VAL A 37 4.57 -1.63 11.69
C VAL A 37 5.81 -2.18 12.37
N LYS A 38 5.63 -3.13 13.28
CA LYS A 38 6.76 -3.80 13.93
C LYS A 38 7.22 -4.91 13.00
N ILE A 39 8.49 -4.87 12.61
CA ILE A 39 9.12 -5.91 11.79
C ILE A 39 10.00 -6.77 12.70
N GLU A 40 9.69 -8.06 12.78
CA GLU A 40 10.50 -9.07 13.47
C GLU A 40 11.15 -9.96 12.42
N ILE A 41 12.45 -9.87 12.24
CA ILE A 41 13.18 -10.71 11.29
C ILE A 41 13.42 -12.09 11.93
N VAL A 42 13.00 -13.15 11.23
CA VAL A 42 13.24 -14.54 11.62
C VAL A 42 14.44 -15.09 10.87
N THR A 43 14.47 -14.88 9.55
CA THR A 43 15.55 -15.34 8.65
C THR A 43 15.90 -14.20 7.70
N ASP A 44 17.17 -13.90 7.52
CA ASP A 44 17.66 -12.98 6.49
C ASP A 44 18.95 -13.53 5.89
N THR A 45 18.80 -14.19 4.75
CA THR A 45 19.89 -14.79 3.98
C THR A 45 19.84 -14.27 2.55
N GLU A 46 20.84 -14.61 1.75
CA GLU A 46 20.91 -14.16 0.35
C GLU A 46 19.68 -14.56 -0.47
N ASP A 47 19.12 -15.75 -0.21
CA ASP A 47 18.05 -16.35 -1.03
C ASP A 47 16.72 -16.53 -0.31
N LEU A 48 16.67 -16.31 1.01
CA LEU A 48 15.48 -16.50 1.83
C LEU A 48 15.38 -15.41 2.90
N LYS A 49 14.22 -14.76 2.96
CA LYS A 49 13.85 -13.76 3.97
C LYS A 49 12.52 -14.12 4.60
N GLU A 50 12.49 -14.22 5.91
CA GLU A 50 11.30 -14.55 6.67
C GLU A 50 11.19 -13.62 7.87
N GLY A 51 9.98 -13.19 8.18
CA GLY A 51 9.75 -12.35 9.33
C GLY A 51 8.27 -12.08 9.56
N TYR A 52 7.99 -11.42 10.68
CA TYR A 52 6.67 -10.95 10.99
C TYR A 52 6.54 -9.46 10.78
N SER A 53 5.38 -9.05 10.28
CA SER A 53 4.93 -7.67 10.19
C SER A 53 3.68 -7.53 11.06
N THR A 54 3.76 -6.74 12.12
CA THR A 54 2.62 -6.43 12.99
C THR A 54 2.07 -5.07 12.63
N VAL A 55 0.85 -5.06 12.10
CA VAL A 55 0.15 -3.90 11.55
C VAL A 55 -0.88 -3.41 12.57
N PRO A 56 -0.82 -2.14 13.01
CA PRO A 56 -1.85 -1.56 13.86
C PRO A 56 -3.12 -1.28 13.06
N LEU A 57 -4.28 -1.63 13.61
CA LEU A 57 -5.60 -1.39 13.04
C LEU A 57 -6.24 -0.13 13.64
N GLU A 58 -7.26 0.42 12.96
CA GLU A 58 -7.94 1.66 13.37
C GLU A 58 -8.66 1.54 14.73
N ASP A 59 -9.11 0.33 15.08
CA ASP A 59 -9.76 0.02 16.36
C ASP A 59 -8.79 -0.10 17.53
N GLY A 60 -7.48 0.07 17.27
CA GLY A 60 -6.41 -0.02 18.27
C GLY A 60 -5.89 -1.45 18.49
N THR A 61 -6.41 -2.44 17.77
CA THR A 61 -5.87 -3.80 17.77
C THR A 61 -4.65 -3.91 16.84
N GLU A 62 -3.93 -5.02 16.91
CA GLU A 62 -2.79 -5.32 16.04
C GLU A 62 -3.06 -6.62 15.27
N GLN A 63 -2.81 -6.61 13.96
CA GLN A 63 -2.83 -7.81 13.12
C GLN A 63 -1.40 -8.22 12.78
N LYS A 64 -1.05 -9.47 13.08
CA LYS A 64 0.27 -10.03 12.77
C LYS A 64 0.22 -10.78 11.44
N TYR A 65 1.21 -10.54 10.59
CA TYR A 65 1.40 -11.25 9.33
C TYR A 65 2.77 -11.89 9.31
N PHE A 66 2.87 -13.13 8.81
CA PHE A 66 4.13 -13.76 8.49
C PHE A 66 4.44 -13.55 7.00
N VAL A 67 5.59 -12.97 6.72
CA VAL A 67 6.09 -12.69 5.37
C VAL A 67 7.22 -13.65 5.08
N ARG A 68 7.09 -14.39 3.97
CA ARG A 68 8.13 -15.30 3.47
C ARG A 68 8.51 -14.92 2.06
N GLN A 69 9.78 -14.73 1.79
CA GLN A 69 10.30 -14.31 0.50
C GLN A 69 11.49 -15.15 0.10
N TRP A 70 11.55 -15.57 -1.15
CA TRP A 70 12.65 -16.38 -1.66
C TRP A 70 13.02 -15.97 -3.08
N LYS A 71 14.30 -16.09 -3.41
CA LYS A 71 14.77 -15.85 -4.77
C LYS A 71 14.37 -16.98 -5.71
N THR A 72 14.00 -16.61 -6.93
CA THR A 72 13.76 -17.52 -8.05
C THR A 72 14.11 -16.83 -9.35
N GLU A 73 14.16 -17.58 -10.44
CA GLU A 73 14.26 -17.02 -11.79
C GLU A 73 12.88 -16.96 -12.45
N VAL A 74 12.56 -15.83 -13.09
CA VAL A 74 11.42 -15.63 -13.98
C VAL A 74 11.94 -14.92 -15.23
N ASP A 75 11.69 -15.49 -16.41
CA ASP A 75 12.13 -14.95 -17.70
C ASP A 75 13.62 -14.56 -17.77
N GLY A 76 14.50 -15.40 -17.18
CA GLY A 76 15.94 -15.17 -17.15
C GLY A 76 16.40 -14.08 -16.16
N LYS A 77 15.49 -13.59 -15.31
CA LYS A 77 15.77 -12.58 -14.29
C LYS A 77 15.60 -13.16 -12.89
N GLN A 78 16.58 -12.88 -12.02
CA GLN A 78 16.45 -13.19 -10.60
C GLN A 78 15.45 -12.22 -9.95
N VAL A 79 14.41 -12.78 -9.34
CA VAL A 79 13.33 -12.05 -8.67
C VAL A 79 13.08 -12.64 -7.29
N TRP A 80 12.44 -11.87 -6.43
CA TRP A 80 11.93 -12.33 -5.15
C TRP A 80 10.46 -12.71 -5.30
N LYS A 81 10.15 -13.99 -5.13
CA LYS A 81 8.79 -14.43 -4.84
C LYS A 81 8.50 -14.26 -3.36
N PHE A 82 7.23 -14.10 -3.02
CA PHE A 82 6.84 -13.84 -1.66
C PHE A 82 5.40 -14.28 -1.42
N ASN A 83 5.13 -14.70 -0.17
CA ASN A 83 3.80 -15.00 0.33
C ASN A 83 3.59 -14.28 1.66
N VAL A 84 2.36 -13.80 1.89
CA VAL A 84 1.95 -13.21 3.17
C VAL A 84 0.83 -14.03 3.79
N PHE A 85 1.04 -14.45 5.03
CA PHE A 85 0.12 -15.26 5.81
C PHE A 85 -0.38 -14.48 7.01
N GLU A 86 -1.63 -14.64 7.38
CA GLU A 86 -2.09 -14.22 8.71
C GLU A 86 -1.39 -15.05 9.79
N SER A 87 -1.08 -14.41 10.91
CA SER A 87 -0.57 -15.06 12.10
C SER A 87 -1.43 -14.67 13.29
N SER A 88 -1.77 -15.64 14.13
CA SER A 88 -2.35 -15.35 15.43
C SER A 88 -1.35 -14.60 16.32
N PRO A 89 -1.80 -13.92 17.39
CA PRO A 89 -0.92 -13.30 18.38
C PRO A 89 0.09 -14.29 19.00
N GLU A 90 -0.29 -15.57 19.12
CA GLU A 90 0.54 -16.66 19.63
C GLU A 90 1.53 -17.22 18.60
N GLY A 91 1.52 -16.71 17.36
CA GLY A 91 2.43 -17.12 16.30
C GLY A 91 1.96 -18.30 15.44
N VAL A 92 0.66 -18.66 15.52
CA VAL A 92 0.11 -19.70 14.64
C VAL A 92 -0.10 -19.11 13.25
N ILE A 93 0.60 -19.65 12.26
CA ILE A 93 0.55 -19.18 10.87
C ILE A 93 -0.62 -19.86 10.14
N ALA A 94 -1.43 -19.06 9.44
CA ALA A 94 -2.51 -19.56 8.60
C ALA A 94 -1.98 -20.50 7.50
N ARG A 95 -2.79 -21.48 7.12
CA ARG A 95 -2.40 -22.48 6.12
C ARG A 95 -2.24 -21.88 4.73
N ASP A 96 -3.09 -20.93 4.40
CA ASP A 96 -3.15 -20.30 3.09
C ASP A 96 -2.64 -18.86 3.18
N ALA A 97 -1.87 -18.44 2.17
CA ALA A 97 -1.46 -17.06 2.06
C ALA A 97 -2.70 -16.19 1.79
N VAL A 98 -2.86 -15.12 2.56
CA VAL A 98 -3.96 -14.15 2.40
C VAL A 98 -3.73 -13.31 1.15
N PHE A 99 -2.46 -13.07 0.84
CA PHE A 99 -2.08 -12.25 -0.27
C PHE A 99 -0.74 -12.69 -0.85
N PHE A 100 -0.54 -12.40 -2.12
CA PHE A 100 0.69 -12.66 -2.87
C PHE A 100 1.00 -14.14 -3.08
N ARG A 101 0.23 -14.80 -3.95
CA ARG A 101 0.38 -16.23 -4.30
C ARG A 101 1.09 -16.44 -5.63
N ASP A 102 0.94 -15.52 -6.57
CA ASP A 102 1.47 -15.60 -7.93
C ASP A 102 2.28 -14.37 -8.35
N SER A 103 2.61 -13.51 -7.39
CA SER A 103 3.39 -12.29 -7.58
C SER A 103 4.88 -12.44 -7.29
N TYR A 104 5.66 -11.50 -7.79
CA TYR A 104 7.09 -11.37 -7.51
C TYR A 104 7.54 -9.92 -7.64
N TYR A 105 8.71 -9.61 -7.10
CA TYR A 105 9.30 -8.27 -7.22
C TYR A 105 10.81 -8.37 -7.44
N TRP A 106 11.41 -7.30 -7.97
CA TRP A 106 12.85 -7.13 -7.99
C TRP A 106 13.19 -5.66 -7.80
N TRP A 107 14.45 -5.41 -7.46
CA TRP A 107 14.97 -4.07 -7.27
C TRP A 107 16.13 -3.84 -8.25
N ASP A 108 16.17 -2.67 -8.87
CA ASP A 108 17.33 -2.21 -9.66
C ASP A 108 17.75 -0.78 -9.29
N SER A 109 18.70 -0.20 -10.02
CA SER A 109 19.16 1.17 -9.74
C SER A 109 18.05 2.23 -9.86
N GLY A 110 16.97 1.95 -10.61
CA GLY A 110 15.85 2.86 -10.82
C GLY A 110 14.82 2.80 -9.70
N GLY A 111 14.52 1.60 -9.20
CA GLY A 111 13.50 1.43 -8.16
C GLY A 111 13.05 0.00 -7.94
N ILE A 112 11.92 -0.13 -7.26
CA ILE A 112 11.23 -1.41 -7.08
C ILE A 112 10.29 -1.66 -8.25
N HIS A 113 10.33 -2.87 -8.77
CA HIS A 113 9.40 -3.39 -9.76
C HIS A 113 8.66 -4.56 -9.13
N MET A 114 7.35 -4.57 -9.30
CA MET A 114 6.44 -5.56 -8.76
C MET A 114 5.59 -6.09 -9.90
N HIS A 115 5.46 -7.40 -9.97
CA HIS A 115 4.52 -8.06 -10.86
C HIS A 115 3.43 -8.67 -10.00
N PHE A 116 2.19 -8.21 -10.19
CA PHE A 116 1.02 -8.76 -9.54
C PHE A 116 0.35 -9.76 -10.46
N GLY A 117 0.37 -11.04 -10.07
CA GLY A 117 -0.27 -12.10 -10.86
C GLY A 117 -1.80 -12.00 -10.82
N PRO A 118 -2.52 -12.72 -11.71
CA PRO A 118 -3.97 -12.63 -11.80
C PRO A 118 -4.71 -12.95 -10.49
N ILE A 119 -4.22 -13.90 -9.70
CA ILE A 119 -4.86 -14.28 -8.42
C ILE A 119 -4.74 -13.12 -7.43
N ASP A 120 -3.55 -12.51 -7.36
CA ASP A 120 -3.31 -11.39 -6.45
C ASP A 120 -4.01 -10.11 -6.92
N MET A 121 -4.14 -9.90 -8.23
CA MET A 121 -4.95 -8.81 -8.79
C MET A 121 -6.43 -8.94 -8.40
N ASP A 122 -6.99 -10.13 -8.44
CA ASP A 122 -8.35 -10.39 -7.97
C ASP A 122 -8.46 -10.09 -6.46
N GLY A 123 -7.46 -10.48 -5.66
CA GLY A 123 -7.39 -10.15 -4.24
C GLY A 123 -7.37 -8.64 -3.97
N LEU A 124 -6.50 -7.88 -4.65
CA LEU A 124 -6.37 -6.42 -4.53
C LEU A 124 -7.66 -5.68 -4.88
N SER A 125 -8.40 -6.21 -5.84
CA SER A 125 -9.67 -5.62 -6.26
C SER A 125 -10.74 -5.63 -5.16
N SER A 126 -10.57 -6.44 -4.10
CA SER A 126 -11.48 -6.46 -2.96
C SER A 126 -11.35 -5.25 -2.03
N LEU A 127 -10.16 -4.63 -1.97
CA LEU A 127 -9.78 -3.62 -0.96
C LEU A 127 -10.18 -3.99 0.49
N SER A 128 -10.22 -5.29 0.81
CA SER A 128 -10.48 -5.72 2.18
C SER A 128 -9.36 -5.25 3.11
N SER A 129 -9.70 -5.00 4.37
CA SER A 129 -8.74 -4.61 5.41
C SER A 129 -7.58 -5.58 5.54
N GLU A 130 -7.84 -6.86 5.32
CA GLU A 130 -6.92 -7.98 5.37
C GLU A 130 -5.93 -7.91 4.20
N VAL A 131 -6.41 -7.63 2.98
CA VAL A 131 -5.56 -7.47 1.79
C VAL A 131 -4.71 -6.20 1.88
N ILE A 132 -5.28 -5.06 2.30
CA ILE A 132 -4.51 -3.82 2.47
C ILE A 132 -3.50 -3.94 3.62
N GLY A 133 -3.89 -4.58 4.73
CA GLY A 133 -3.02 -4.82 5.87
C GLY A 133 -1.84 -5.72 5.52
N SER A 134 -2.09 -6.85 4.85
CA SER A 134 -1.04 -7.75 4.39
C SER A 134 -0.13 -7.09 3.34
N PHE A 135 -0.69 -6.32 2.40
CA PHE A 135 0.08 -5.58 1.40
C PHE A 135 0.94 -4.48 2.04
N GLY A 136 0.38 -3.68 2.94
CA GLY A 136 1.11 -2.64 3.66
C GLY A 136 2.19 -3.21 4.57
N GLY A 137 1.93 -4.33 5.23
CA GLY A 137 2.93 -5.03 6.03
C GLY A 137 4.10 -5.54 5.20
N TRP A 138 3.83 -6.12 4.03
CA TRP A 138 4.87 -6.51 3.07
C TRP A 138 5.63 -5.30 2.52
N LEU A 139 4.94 -4.20 2.15
CA LEU A 139 5.58 -2.98 1.70
C LEU A 139 6.52 -2.42 2.76
N ALA A 140 6.09 -2.37 4.02
CA ALA A 140 6.94 -1.95 5.14
C ALA A 140 8.20 -2.82 5.24
N TYR A 141 8.03 -4.14 5.14
CA TYR A 141 9.15 -5.09 5.16
C TYR A 141 10.15 -4.85 4.02
N VAL A 142 9.66 -4.68 2.79
CA VAL A 142 10.52 -4.61 1.59
C VAL A 142 11.14 -3.24 1.39
N THR A 143 10.41 -2.17 1.68
CA THR A 143 10.83 -0.79 1.40
C THR A 143 11.45 -0.09 2.60
N GLY A 144 11.26 -0.62 3.83
CA GLY A 144 11.68 0.03 5.07
C GLY A 144 10.85 1.27 5.44
N LEU A 145 9.72 1.51 4.76
CA LEU A 145 8.77 2.55 5.14
C LEU A 145 8.18 2.27 6.54
N SER A 146 7.82 3.33 7.27
CA SER A 146 7.06 3.15 8.51
C SER A 146 5.70 2.50 8.21
N GLY A 147 5.13 1.85 9.21
CA GLY A 147 3.90 1.08 9.04
C GLY A 147 2.74 1.84 8.47
N GLY A 148 2.38 2.96 9.10
CA GLY A 148 1.30 3.81 8.60
C GLY A 148 1.56 4.32 7.19
N VAL A 149 2.80 4.72 6.87
CA VAL A 149 3.18 5.15 5.52
C VAL A 149 3.04 4.03 4.49
N ALA A 150 3.47 2.81 4.83
CA ALA A 150 3.32 1.64 3.96
C ALA A 150 1.86 1.24 3.75
N LEU A 151 1.01 1.37 4.77
CA LEU A 151 -0.45 1.14 4.65
C LEU A 151 -1.13 2.17 3.76
N ILE A 152 -0.79 3.46 3.90
CA ILE A 152 -1.31 4.52 3.03
C ILE A 152 -0.91 4.21 1.57
N LEU A 153 0.36 3.88 1.34
CA LEU A 153 0.83 3.51 0.01
C LEU A 153 0.12 2.27 -0.53
N ALA A 154 -0.08 1.23 0.29
CA ALA A 154 -0.83 0.03 -0.08
C ALA A 154 -2.25 0.35 -0.53
N GLY A 155 -2.97 1.18 0.24
CA GLY A 155 -4.32 1.63 -0.08
C GLY A 155 -4.37 2.43 -1.39
N VAL A 156 -3.45 3.38 -1.57
CA VAL A 156 -3.38 4.21 -2.77
C VAL A 156 -3.07 3.38 -4.02
N ILE A 157 -2.12 2.44 -3.91
CA ILE A 157 -1.84 1.50 -5.01
C ILE A 157 -3.07 0.63 -5.27
N GLY A 158 -3.68 0.01 -4.25
CA GLY A 158 -4.85 -0.86 -4.42
C GLY A 158 -6.02 -0.16 -5.12
N VAL A 159 -6.33 1.08 -4.74
CA VAL A 159 -7.36 1.90 -5.40
C VAL A 159 -6.98 2.18 -6.86
N ALA A 160 -5.72 2.53 -7.11
CA ALA A 160 -5.23 2.74 -8.47
C ALA A 160 -5.38 1.47 -9.32
N MET A 161 -5.12 0.30 -8.75
CA MET A 161 -5.24 -0.98 -9.44
C MET A 161 -6.67 -1.25 -9.89
N ILE A 162 -7.68 -0.95 -9.07
CA ILE A 162 -9.10 -1.11 -9.46
C ILE A 162 -9.46 -0.17 -10.61
N ILE A 163 -9.11 1.11 -10.48
CA ILE A 163 -9.45 2.11 -11.49
C ILE A 163 -8.79 1.78 -12.84
N THR A 164 -7.57 1.26 -12.78
CA THR A 164 -6.75 1.00 -13.96
C THR A 164 -6.77 -0.44 -14.45
N HIS A 165 -7.46 -1.33 -13.73
CA HIS A 165 -7.54 -2.77 -14.02
C HIS A 165 -7.86 -3.04 -15.49
N TRP A 166 -8.76 -2.28 -16.09
CA TRP A 166 -9.21 -2.47 -17.47
C TRP A 166 -8.29 -1.87 -18.53
N TYR A 167 -7.36 -0.99 -18.14
CA TYR A 167 -6.54 -0.21 -19.06
C TYR A 167 -5.09 -0.65 -19.10
N TYR A 168 -4.53 -1.09 -17.96
CA TYR A 168 -3.08 -1.32 -17.81
C TYR A 168 -2.70 -2.76 -17.48
N ARG A 169 -3.69 -3.69 -17.45
CA ARG A 169 -3.42 -5.12 -17.26
C ARG A 169 -2.73 -5.73 -18.48
N ASN A 170 -1.91 -6.73 -18.21
CA ASN A 170 -1.38 -7.63 -19.22
C ASN A 170 -2.50 -8.54 -19.77
N ALA A 171 -2.21 -9.23 -20.88
CA ALA A 171 -3.17 -10.09 -21.56
C ALA A 171 -3.69 -11.24 -20.67
N ASP A 172 -2.86 -11.70 -19.74
CA ASP A 172 -3.17 -12.77 -18.79
C ASP A 172 -3.93 -12.28 -17.53
N GLY A 173 -4.15 -10.97 -17.40
CA GLY A 173 -4.80 -10.36 -16.23
C GLY A 173 -3.85 -9.94 -15.10
N SER A 174 -2.55 -10.15 -15.26
CA SER A 174 -1.52 -9.63 -14.35
C SER A 174 -1.33 -8.12 -14.54
N MET A 175 -0.59 -7.48 -13.62
CA MET A 175 -0.20 -6.09 -13.75
C MET A 175 1.19 -5.82 -13.19
N ASP A 176 1.99 -5.11 -13.97
CA ASP A 176 3.31 -4.65 -13.54
C ASP A 176 3.21 -3.26 -12.90
N VAL A 177 3.93 -3.06 -11.81
CA VAL A 177 4.02 -1.80 -11.08
C VAL A 177 5.47 -1.45 -10.86
N TYR A 178 5.84 -0.21 -11.18
CA TYR A 178 7.17 0.32 -10.89
C TYR A 178 7.07 1.60 -10.07
N ILE A 179 7.87 1.66 -9.01
CA ILE A 179 8.02 2.85 -8.16
C ILE A 179 9.49 3.21 -8.11
N SER A 180 9.83 4.41 -8.57
CA SER A 180 11.21 4.89 -8.57
C SER A 180 11.75 5.06 -7.14
N ASN A 181 13.06 4.90 -6.96
CA ASN A 181 13.74 5.21 -5.70
C ASN A 181 13.47 6.65 -5.24
N THR A 182 13.39 7.60 -6.19
CA THR A 182 13.02 8.98 -5.90
C THR A 182 11.61 9.07 -5.32
N THR A 183 10.62 8.46 -5.97
CA THR A 183 9.24 8.41 -5.47
C THR A 183 9.20 7.78 -4.07
N LEU A 184 9.82 6.60 -3.88
CA LEU A 184 9.86 5.92 -2.57
C LEU A 184 10.43 6.80 -1.46
N SER A 185 11.49 7.56 -1.75
CA SER A 185 12.13 8.44 -0.76
C SER A 185 11.27 9.66 -0.38
N LEU A 186 10.37 10.09 -1.26
CA LEU A 186 9.49 11.23 -1.04
C LEU A 186 8.22 10.86 -0.25
N ILE A 187 7.75 9.61 -0.38
CA ILE A 187 6.51 9.12 0.24
C ILE A 187 6.44 9.47 1.75
N PRO A 188 7.45 9.17 2.60
CA PRO A 188 7.41 9.53 4.02
C PRO A 188 7.25 11.02 4.29
N VAL A 189 7.87 11.87 3.47
CA VAL A 189 7.76 13.33 3.61
C VAL A 189 6.36 13.77 3.18
N TYR A 190 5.86 13.24 2.07
CA TYR A 190 4.56 13.58 1.52
C TYR A 190 3.40 13.20 2.43
N THR A 191 3.46 12.05 3.11
CA THR A 191 2.46 11.66 4.10
C THR A 191 2.36 12.58 5.31
N LEU A 192 3.36 13.43 5.54
CA LEU A 192 3.39 14.40 6.65
C LEU A 192 3.01 15.82 6.21
N LEU A 193 2.92 16.07 4.90
CA LEU A 193 2.54 17.38 4.37
C LEU A 193 1.01 17.52 4.33
N PRO A 194 0.47 18.71 4.64
CA PRO A 194 -0.96 18.94 4.53
C PRO A 194 -1.42 18.91 3.06
N GLY A 195 -2.57 18.29 2.83
CA GLY A 195 -3.22 18.20 1.52
C GLY A 195 -2.66 17.10 0.62
N SER A 196 -3.37 16.85 -0.49
CA SER A 196 -3.06 15.85 -1.50
C SER A 196 -1.64 15.98 -2.07
N GLN A 197 -0.81 14.95 -1.87
CA GLN A 197 0.55 14.94 -2.42
C GLN A 197 0.65 13.98 -3.62
N PRO A 198 1.09 14.46 -4.80
CA PRO A 198 1.18 13.61 -5.98
C PRO A 198 2.42 12.70 -5.92
N ILE A 199 2.24 11.42 -6.17
CA ILE A 199 3.32 10.47 -6.44
C ILE A 199 3.18 9.90 -7.85
N VAL A 200 4.30 9.63 -8.50
CA VAL A 200 4.31 9.00 -9.81
C VAL A 200 4.64 7.52 -9.64
N VAL A 201 3.70 6.68 -10.09
CA VAL A 201 3.82 5.22 -10.13
C VAL A 201 3.57 4.78 -11.56
N ARG A 202 4.39 3.87 -12.08
CA ARG A 202 4.16 3.28 -13.40
C ARG A 202 3.31 2.03 -13.25
N LEU A 203 2.21 1.97 -13.99
CA LEU A 203 1.33 0.81 -14.08
C LEU A 203 1.37 0.28 -15.52
N GLY A 204 1.81 -0.97 -15.68
CA GLY A 204 2.20 -1.53 -16.98
C GLY A 204 3.26 -0.66 -17.65
N THR A 205 2.91 -0.04 -18.77
CA THR A 205 3.81 0.86 -19.53
C THR A 205 3.51 2.34 -19.34
N HIS A 206 2.62 2.73 -18.43
CA HIS A 206 2.12 4.09 -18.29
C HIS A 206 2.47 4.69 -16.94
N ASP A 207 2.98 5.92 -16.94
CA ASP A 207 3.18 6.68 -15.71
C ASP A 207 1.84 7.29 -15.26
N VAL A 208 1.44 6.98 -14.03
CA VAL A 208 0.18 7.39 -13.42
C VAL A 208 0.47 8.24 -12.18
N ILE A 209 -0.27 9.35 -12.05
CA ILE A 209 -0.19 10.21 -10.87
C ILE A 209 -1.21 9.70 -9.86
N LEU A 210 -0.71 9.22 -8.73
CA LEU A 210 -1.53 8.86 -7.57
C LEU A 210 -1.42 9.95 -6.51
N VAL A 211 -2.38 10.00 -5.60
CA VAL A 211 -2.44 11.01 -4.54
C VAL A 211 -2.36 10.31 -3.19
N LEU A 212 -1.37 10.70 -2.38
CA LEU A 212 -1.27 10.37 -0.96
C LEU A 212 -2.12 11.33 -0.11
#